data_AF-A0A848L4S2-F1
#
_entry.id   AF-A0A848L4S2-F1
#
_cell.length_a   1.000
_cell.length_b   1.000
_cell.length_c   1.000
_cell.angle_alpha   90.00
_cell.angle_beta   90.00
_cell.angle_gamma   90.00
#
_symmetry.space_group_name_H-M   'P 1'
#
loop_
_entity.id
_entity.type
_entity.pdbx_description
1 polymer ?
#
loop_
_entity_poly.entity_id
_entity_poly.type
_entity_poly.pdbx_seq_one_letter_code
_entity_poly.pdbx_strand_id
1 'polypeptide(L)'
;MVALLALLLLALPAKPANPGGEGGSVPPREESTRYVFTWRGVPVGTVSLTRSPGRFTYTSRHLHTRDGQPGERRREITLEVDEAGRVRGSLAARETEAAEQRTRGAPVTQPVARGTEVVPQALWLWHGPPPVGCVTAREELSGREGPHCVTRVDGRQVEGTLFGAPFRARYGEAGRMEVLDVGDSRFTVAAPGERLRTPPELFAQGLPVEGSHGALALEPPLEVPARRADMTPWDAASARALAAKVHAAFPEKGPGAADWSEDGQGEAGSCLAHALRFAAGARERGVKVALVHGLLVVDGGPARPHAWVRVALARGGTLDLDPTSLDAVRPDTHLPLALEDAKGPALEAGARWLALLRGAHRVVRRP
;
A
#
# COMPACT_ATOMS: atom_id res chain seq x y z
N MET A 1 -18.73 -45.87 -52.39
CA MET A 1 -17.74 -46.06 -51.30
C MET A 1 -18.08 -45.00 -50.25
N VAL A 2 -18.58 -45.37 -49.07
CA VAL A 2 -17.78 -45.70 -47.86
C VAL A 2 -16.91 -44.49 -47.46
N ALA A 3 -17.11 -43.79 -46.33
CA ALA A 3 -18.13 -43.87 -45.27
C ALA A 3 -18.18 -42.51 -44.51
N LEU A 4 -19.08 -42.19 -43.56
CA LEU A 4 -20.17 -42.93 -42.89
C LEU A 4 -21.31 -41.95 -42.49
N LEU A 5 -22.47 -42.46 -42.07
CA LEU A 5 -23.44 -41.81 -41.18
C LEU A 5 -22.84 -41.67 -39.74
N ALA A 6 -23.35 -40.87 -38.79
CA ALA A 6 -24.59 -41.03 -38.02
C ALA A 6 -24.56 -40.01 -36.83
N LEU A 7 -25.57 -39.69 -35.99
CA LEU A 7 -27.06 -39.65 -35.92
C LEU A 7 -27.39 -38.84 -34.61
N LEU A 8 -28.56 -38.28 -34.29
CA LEU A 8 -29.84 -38.07 -34.98
C LEU A 8 -30.55 -36.81 -34.38
N LEU A 9 -31.33 -36.11 -35.21
CA LEU A 9 -32.44 -35.15 -34.97
C LEU A 9 -32.69 -34.41 -33.63
N LEU A 10 -33.05 -33.13 -33.82
CA LEU A 10 -34.06 -32.40 -33.06
C LEU A 10 -35.40 -33.15 -32.95
N ALA A 11 -35.88 -33.40 -31.73
CA ALA A 11 -37.30 -33.67 -31.46
C ALA A 11 -37.65 -33.19 -30.03
N LEU A 12 -38.64 -32.29 -29.91
CA LEU A 12 -39.18 -31.84 -28.62
C LEU A 12 -40.20 -32.83 -28.07
N PRO A 13 -40.39 -32.85 -26.74
CA PRO A 13 -41.66 -32.34 -26.21
C PRO A 13 -41.46 -31.27 -25.14
N ALA A 14 -42.54 -30.57 -24.76
CA ALA A 14 -42.53 -29.53 -23.74
C ALA A 14 -43.44 -29.86 -22.56
N LYS A 15 -42.93 -29.67 -21.33
CA LYS A 15 -43.66 -29.69 -20.04
C LYS A 15 -44.27 -31.06 -19.63
N PRO A 16 -44.74 -31.23 -18.37
CA PRO A 16 -44.89 -30.26 -17.26
C PRO A 16 -43.78 -30.33 -16.19
N ALA A 17 -43.94 -29.50 -15.16
CA ALA A 17 -43.06 -29.47 -13.97
C ALA A 17 -43.48 -30.52 -12.94
N ASN A 18 -42.61 -30.77 -11.97
CA ASN A 18 -42.95 -31.45 -10.71
C ASN A 18 -42.40 -30.62 -9.53
N PRO A 19 -43.19 -30.36 -8.46
CA PRO A 19 -42.76 -29.50 -7.35
C PRO A 19 -42.08 -30.29 -6.23
N GLY A 20 -41.34 -29.57 -5.39
CA GLY A 20 -40.68 -30.10 -4.19
C GLY A 20 -39.16 -30.26 -4.36
N GLY A 21 -38.35 -29.98 -3.35
CA GLY A 21 -38.77 -29.50 -2.03
C GLY A 21 -37.76 -29.60 -0.90
N GLU A 22 -36.46 -29.55 -1.16
CA GLU A 22 -35.44 -29.55 -0.10
C GLU A 22 -34.46 -28.39 -0.25
N GLY A 23 -34.18 -27.72 0.86
CA GLY A 23 -33.42 -26.47 0.94
C GLY A 23 -31.91 -26.65 0.84
N GLY A 24 -31.44 -27.40 -0.17
CA GLY A 24 -30.02 -27.52 -0.50
C GLY A 24 -29.47 -26.20 -1.04
N SER A 25 -29.14 -25.28 -0.13
CA SER A 25 -28.43 -24.04 -0.46
C SER A 25 -27.10 -24.40 -1.12
N VAL A 26 -26.99 -24.14 -2.43
CA VAL A 26 -25.73 -24.31 -3.16
C VAL A 26 -24.67 -23.50 -2.40
N PRO A 27 -23.57 -24.14 -1.92
CA PRO A 27 -22.61 -23.45 -1.08
C PRO A 27 -22.07 -22.22 -1.82
N PRO A 28 -21.93 -21.05 -1.16
CA PRO A 28 -21.57 -19.82 -1.85
C PRO A 28 -20.24 -20.02 -2.58
N ARG A 29 -20.30 -20.03 -3.91
CA ARG A 29 -19.14 -20.29 -4.75
C ARG A 29 -18.10 -19.21 -4.51
N GLU A 30 -16.83 -19.61 -4.50
CA GLU A 30 -15.73 -18.66 -4.49
C GLU A 30 -15.84 -17.77 -5.74
N GLU A 31 -15.93 -16.46 -5.52
CA GLU A 31 -15.86 -15.46 -6.57
C GLU A 31 -14.47 -14.83 -6.56
N SER A 32 -13.87 -14.66 -7.72
CA SER A 32 -12.60 -13.94 -7.87
C SER A 32 -12.61 -13.04 -9.10
N THR A 33 -11.88 -11.94 -9.04
CA THR A 33 -11.63 -11.05 -10.19
C THR A 33 -10.26 -10.41 -10.05
N ARG A 34 -9.51 -10.37 -11.15
CA ARG A 34 -8.21 -9.72 -11.23
C ARG A 34 -8.32 -8.42 -12.03
N TYR A 35 -7.62 -7.40 -11.56
CA TYR A 35 -7.54 -6.07 -12.14
C TYR A 35 -6.09 -5.75 -12.46
N VAL A 36 -5.83 -5.13 -13.61
CA VAL A 36 -4.58 -4.41 -13.87
C VAL A 36 -4.62 -3.09 -13.12
N PHE A 37 -3.59 -2.83 -12.33
CA PHE A 37 -3.31 -1.55 -11.69
C PHE A 37 -2.31 -0.78 -12.55
N THR A 38 -2.76 0.39 -12.99
CA THR A 38 -2.05 1.34 -13.84
C THR A 38 -1.88 2.65 -13.07
N TRP A 39 -0.66 3.17 -13.00
CA TRP A 39 -0.37 4.50 -12.46
C TRP A 39 0.11 5.39 -13.60
N ARG A 40 -0.57 6.53 -13.82
CA ARG A 40 -0.23 7.50 -14.89
C ARG A 40 -0.10 6.89 -16.30
N GLY A 41 -0.95 5.91 -16.61
CA GLY A 41 -0.91 5.17 -17.88
C GLY A 41 0.13 4.05 -17.96
N VAL A 42 1.01 3.90 -16.97
CA VAL A 42 1.98 2.79 -16.86
C VAL A 42 1.37 1.63 -16.06
N PRO A 43 1.23 0.42 -16.61
CA PRO A 43 0.85 -0.76 -15.83
C PRO A 43 1.95 -1.11 -14.83
N VAL A 44 1.65 -1.01 -13.54
CA VAL A 44 2.62 -1.19 -12.43
C VAL A 44 2.26 -2.35 -11.51
N GLY A 45 1.14 -3.04 -11.73
CA GLY A 45 0.80 -4.23 -10.96
C GLY A 45 -0.55 -4.84 -11.29
N THR A 46 -0.94 -5.90 -10.59
CA THR A 46 -2.32 -6.40 -10.58
C THR A 46 -2.84 -6.59 -9.17
N VAL A 47 -4.13 -6.30 -8.98
CA VAL A 47 -4.89 -6.60 -7.76
C VAL A 47 -5.82 -7.77 -8.05
N SER A 48 -5.81 -8.81 -7.23
CA SER A 48 -6.82 -9.85 -7.23
C SER A 48 -7.72 -9.67 -6.00
N LEU A 49 -9.03 -9.70 -6.22
CA LEU A 49 -10.05 -9.76 -5.18
C LEU A 49 -10.64 -11.16 -5.19
N THR A 50 -10.78 -11.79 -4.03
CA THR A 50 -11.45 -13.09 -3.87
C THR A 50 -12.41 -13.05 -2.69
N ARG A 51 -13.64 -13.55 -2.86
CA ARG A 51 -14.65 -13.69 -1.80
C ARG A 51 -15.05 -15.16 -1.67
N SER A 52 -15.05 -15.65 -0.45
CA SER A 52 -15.51 -17.00 -0.07
C SER A 52 -16.34 -16.92 1.22
N PRO A 53 -17.02 -17.99 1.67
CA PRO A 53 -17.87 -17.93 2.86
C PRO A 53 -17.13 -17.38 4.10
N GLY A 54 -17.61 -16.24 4.60
CA GLY A 54 -17.04 -15.54 5.75
C GLY A 54 -15.67 -14.86 5.54
N ARG A 55 -15.13 -14.80 4.32
CA ARG A 55 -13.80 -14.23 4.03
C ARG A 55 -13.75 -13.38 2.77
N PHE A 56 -12.95 -12.32 2.85
CA PHE A 56 -12.54 -11.50 1.71
C PHE A 56 -11.02 -11.38 1.69
N THR A 57 -10.41 -11.72 0.55
CA THR A 57 -8.96 -11.69 0.35
C THR A 57 -8.61 -10.69 -0.75
N TYR A 58 -7.70 -9.78 -0.43
CA TYR A 58 -7.09 -8.81 -1.33
C TYR A 58 -5.62 -9.19 -1.54
N THR A 59 -5.21 -9.41 -2.78
CA THR A 59 -3.82 -9.70 -3.15
C THR A 59 -3.32 -8.70 -4.17
N SER A 60 -2.40 -7.81 -3.79
CA SER A 60 -1.72 -6.89 -4.71
C SER A 60 -0.34 -7.40 -5.10
N ARG A 61 -0.04 -7.39 -6.39
CA ARG A 61 1.26 -7.72 -6.99
C ARG A 61 1.77 -6.50 -7.74
N HIS A 62 2.76 -5.77 -7.22
CA HIS A 62 3.34 -4.60 -7.87
C HIS A 62 4.69 -4.93 -8.49
N LEU A 63 4.86 -4.61 -9.77
CA LEU A 63 6.11 -4.74 -10.51
C LEU A 63 6.89 -3.41 -10.48
N HIS A 64 8.21 -3.51 -10.54
CA HIS A 64 9.11 -2.37 -10.67
C HIS A 64 10.37 -2.78 -11.44
N THR A 65 11.10 -1.82 -12.00
CA THR A 65 12.48 -2.01 -12.44
C THR A 65 13.39 -1.21 -11.53
N ARG A 66 14.57 -1.74 -11.19
CA ARG A 66 15.63 -1.01 -10.49
C ARG A 66 17.01 -1.48 -10.93
N ASP A 67 17.90 -0.57 -11.26
CA ASP A 67 19.21 -0.83 -11.87
C ASP A 67 19.09 -1.79 -13.08
N GLY A 68 18.03 -1.59 -13.88
CA GLY A 68 17.64 -2.47 -15.00
C GLY A 68 17.04 -3.83 -14.61
N GLN A 69 17.08 -4.25 -13.34
CA GLN A 69 16.56 -5.54 -12.87
C GLN A 69 15.05 -5.48 -12.60
N PRO A 70 14.25 -6.48 -13.05
CA PRO A 70 12.84 -6.56 -12.73
C PRO A 70 12.61 -7.09 -11.31
N GLY A 71 11.85 -6.35 -10.51
CA GLY A 71 11.46 -6.71 -9.16
C GLY A 71 9.95 -6.79 -8.96
N GLU A 72 9.53 -7.51 -7.93
CA GLU A 72 8.12 -7.72 -7.58
C GLU A 72 7.90 -7.58 -6.08
N ARG A 73 6.82 -6.88 -5.70
CA ARG A 73 6.30 -6.86 -4.33
C ARG A 73 4.88 -7.40 -4.31
N ARG A 74 4.70 -8.59 -3.73
CA ARG A 74 3.37 -9.12 -3.35
C ARG A 74 3.01 -8.65 -1.95
N ARG A 75 1.73 -8.34 -1.75
CA ARG A 75 1.06 -8.26 -0.44
C ARG A 75 -0.26 -9.01 -0.52
N GLU A 76 -0.68 -9.57 0.60
CA GLU A 76 -1.92 -10.33 0.71
C GLU A 76 -2.54 -10.04 2.07
N ILE A 77 -3.84 -9.72 2.08
CA ILE A 77 -4.60 -9.38 3.27
C ILE A 77 -5.91 -10.17 3.19
N THR A 78 -6.23 -10.94 4.22
CA THR A 78 -7.53 -11.61 4.36
C THR A 78 -8.27 -11.01 5.55
N LEU A 79 -9.49 -10.57 5.31
CA LEU A 79 -10.42 -10.05 6.30
C LEU A 79 -11.53 -11.07 6.54
N GLU A 80 -11.85 -11.33 7.80
CA GLU A 80 -13.08 -12.04 8.15
C GLU A 80 -14.28 -11.11 7.98
N VAL A 81 -15.32 -11.59 7.29
CA VAL A 81 -16.53 -10.83 7.00
C VAL A 81 -17.80 -11.56 7.43
N ASP A 82 -18.89 -10.81 7.59
CA ASP A 82 -20.25 -11.37 7.66
C ASP A 82 -20.80 -11.70 6.25
N GLU A 83 -22.04 -12.19 6.19
CA GLU A 83 -22.71 -12.53 4.92
C GLU A 83 -22.99 -11.29 4.05
N ALA A 84 -23.13 -10.10 4.67
CA ALA A 84 -23.26 -8.83 3.97
C ALA A 84 -21.92 -8.24 3.49
N GLY A 85 -20.78 -8.80 3.90
CA GLY A 85 -19.44 -8.33 3.54
C GLY A 85 -18.81 -7.35 4.54
N ARG A 86 -19.34 -7.22 5.76
CA ARG A 86 -18.82 -6.34 6.82
C ARG A 86 -17.70 -7.01 7.60
N VAL A 87 -16.64 -6.26 7.92
CA VAL A 87 -15.46 -6.73 8.67
C VAL A 87 -15.83 -7.08 10.11
N ARG A 88 -15.53 -8.31 10.53
CA ARG A 88 -15.75 -8.75 11.93
C ARG A 88 -14.75 -8.08 12.87
N GLY A 89 -15.23 -7.64 14.04
CA GLY A 89 -14.38 -7.10 15.11
C GLY A 89 -13.64 -5.80 14.76
N SER A 90 -14.28 -4.89 14.01
CA SER A 90 -13.77 -3.56 13.65
C SER A 90 -13.41 -2.70 14.87
N LEU A 91 -12.66 -1.61 14.66
CA LEU A 91 -12.32 -0.71 15.76
C LEU A 91 -13.57 0.00 16.29
N ALA A 92 -14.46 0.45 15.40
CA ALA A 92 -15.77 1.00 15.76
C ALA A 92 -16.63 0.03 16.60
N ALA A 93 -16.59 -1.27 16.32
CA ALA A 93 -17.29 -2.27 17.14
C ALA A 93 -16.70 -2.36 18.56
N ARG A 94 -15.37 -2.40 18.69
CA ARG A 94 -14.68 -2.46 20.00
C ARG A 94 -14.90 -1.19 20.83
N GLU A 95 -14.93 -0.02 20.21
CA GLU A 95 -15.26 1.24 20.89
C GLU A 95 -16.71 1.26 21.36
N THR A 96 -17.63 0.66 20.60
CA THR A 96 -19.04 0.51 20.98
C THR A 96 -19.19 -0.45 22.17
N GLU A 97 -18.57 -1.63 22.12
CA GLU A 97 -18.56 -2.59 23.25
C GLU A 97 -17.96 -1.95 24.52
N ALA A 98 -16.86 -1.20 24.37
CA ALA A 98 -16.23 -0.47 25.47
C ALA A 98 -17.06 0.74 25.96
N ALA A 99 -18.06 1.22 25.21
CA ALA A 99 -19.03 2.20 25.66
C ALA A 99 -20.21 1.52 26.39
N GLU A 100 -20.77 0.45 25.84
CA GLU A 100 -21.86 -0.33 26.45
C GLU A 100 -21.47 -0.95 27.79
N GLN A 101 -20.23 -1.42 27.94
CA GLN A 101 -19.72 -1.90 29.23
C GLN A 101 -19.63 -0.79 30.29
N ARG A 102 -19.48 0.49 29.88
CA ARG A 102 -19.46 1.65 30.79
C ARG A 102 -20.86 2.19 31.11
N THR A 103 -21.89 1.87 30.33
CA THR A 103 -23.28 2.32 30.58
C THR A 103 -24.14 1.32 31.37
N ARG A 104 -23.61 0.16 31.77
CA ARG A 104 -24.25 -0.80 32.68
C ARG A 104 -24.37 -0.24 34.12
N GLY A 105 -25.23 0.75 34.30
CA GLY A 105 -25.50 1.40 35.58
C GLY A 105 -26.41 2.64 35.53
N ALA A 106 -26.75 3.17 34.35
CA ALA A 106 -27.59 4.37 34.21
C ALA A 106 -28.84 4.10 33.33
N PRO A 107 -30.01 4.69 33.64
CA PRO A 107 -31.19 4.61 32.78
C PRO A 107 -30.99 5.47 31.53
N VAL A 108 -31.05 4.86 30.35
CA VAL A 108 -30.74 5.53 29.07
C VAL A 108 -32.00 6.08 28.41
N THR A 109 -32.15 7.40 28.37
CA THR A 109 -33.19 8.11 27.61
C THR A 109 -32.63 8.83 26.37
N GLN A 110 -32.03 8.08 25.43
CA GLN A 110 -31.94 8.38 23.99
C GLN A 110 -31.26 7.21 23.25
N PRO A 111 -31.53 6.99 21.95
CA PRO A 111 -30.93 5.87 21.21
C PRO A 111 -29.46 6.16 20.88
N VAL A 112 -28.55 5.39 21.47
CA VAL A 112 -27.15 5.36 21.06
C VAL A 112 -27.07 4.82 19.62
N ALA A 113 -26.32 5.48 18.75
CA ALA A 113 -26.09 5.00 17.40
C ALA A 113 -25.37 3.65 17.44
N ARG A 114 -25.89 2.64 16.72
CA ARG A 114 -25.28 1.31 16.66
C ARG A 114 -23.87 1.41 16.06
N GLY A 115 -22.94 0.62 16.59
CA GLY A 115 -21.53 0.64 16.19
C GLY A 115 -21.35 0.54 14.68
N THR A 116 -20.53 1.43 14.13
CA THR A 116 -20.49 1.69 12.69
C THR A 116 -20.07 0.45 11.90
N GLU A 117 -20.94 0.00 11.01
CA GLU A 117 -20.69 -1.16 10.15
C GLU A 117 -19.54 -0.84 9.18
N VAL A 118 -18.41 -1.55 9.31
CA VAL A 118 -17.22 -1.35 8.49
C VAL A 118 -17.17 -2.39 7.37
N VAL A 119 -17.03 -1.97 6.12
CA VAL A 119 -16.83 -2.86 4.94
C VAL A 119 -15.40 -2.75 4.40
N PRO A 120 -14.83 -3.76 3.72
CA PRO A 120 -13.59 -3.59 2.96
C PRO A 120 -13.82 -2.62 1.79
N GLN A 121 -12.90 -1.66 1.60
CA GLN A 121 -12.97 -0.65 0.53
C GLN A 121 -13.13 -1.30 -0.86
N ALA A 122 -12.32 -2.31 -1.16
CA ALA A 122 -12.34 -2.99 -2.46
C ALA A 122 -13.61 -3.84 -2.62
N LEU A 123 -14.09 -4.51 -1.56
CA LEU A 123 -15.34 -5.28 -1.61
C LEU A 123 -16.57 -4.39 -1.84
N TRP A 124 -16.61 -3.21 -1.19
CA TRP A 124 -17.68 -2.22 -1.36
C TRP A 124 -17.78 -1.66 -2.78
N LEU A 125 -16.65 -1.51 -3.48
CA LEU A 125 -16.62 -1.07 -4.88
C LEU A 125 -16.75 -2.21 -5.90
N TRP A 126 -16.48 -3.47 -5.53
CA TRP A 126 -16.42 -4.59 -6.49
C TRP A 126 -17.78 -4.88 -7.15
N HIS A 127 -18.87 -4.67 -6.42
CA HIS A 127 -20.25 -4.85 -6.91
C HIS A 127 -21.04 -3.56 -6.76
N GLY A 128 -21.85 -3.22 -7.76
CA GLY A 128 -22.55 -1.94 -7.79
C GLY A 128 -23.41 -1.72 -9.05
N PRO A 129 -23.79 -0.45 -9.32
CA PRO A 129 -23.37 0.76 -8.61
C PRO A 129 -23.83 0.80 -7.13
N PRO A 130 -22.98 1.18 -6.16
CA PRO A 130 -23.43 1.40 -4.79
C PRO A 130 -24.36 2.62 -4.71
N PRO A 131 -25.31 2.66 -3.76
CA PRO A 131 -26.25 3.78 -3.62
C PRO A 131 -25.56 5.07 -3.18
N VAL A 132 -26.16 6.22 -3.53
CA VAL A 132 -25.74 7.55 -3.05
C VAL A 132 -25.83 7.61 -1.52
N GLY A 133 -24.77 8.12 -0.89
CA GLY A 133 -24.61 8.10 0.57
C GLY A 133 -23.17 7.76 0.97
N CYS A 134 -22.93 7.62 2.27
CA CYS A 134 -21.62 7.28 2.83
C CYS A 134 -21.66 6.00 3.66
N VAL A 135 -20.58 5.22 3.60
CA VAL A 135 -20.28 4.11 4.50
C VAL A 135 -18.96 4.37 5.23
N THR A 136 -18.73 3.68 6.36
CA THR A 136 -17.36 3.52 6.88
C THR A 136 -16.76 2.29 6.19
N ALA A 137 -15.60 2.45 5.57
CA ALA A 137 -14.86 1.34 5.00
C ALA A 137 -13.40 1.31 5.45
N ARG A 138 -12.82 0.11 5.45
CA ARG A 138 -11.42 -0.18 5.79
C ARG A 138 -10.63 -0.37 4.51
N GLU A 139 -9.55 0.38 4.33
CA GLU A 139 -8.59 0.14 3.26
C GLU A 139 -7.69 -1.05 3.62
N GLU A 140 -7.51 -1.97 2.68
CA GLU A 140 -6.96 -3.28 2.94
C GLU A 140 -5.47 -3.27 3.31
N LEU A 141 -4.64 -2.42 2.69
CA LEU A 141 -3.17 -2.44 2.86
C LEU A 141 -2.64 -1.62 4.05
N SER A 142 -3.41 -0.65 4.54
CA SER A 142 -3.10 0.16 5.73
C SER A 142 -3.95 -0.18 6.94
N GLY A 143 -5.11 -0.84 6.75
CA GLY A 143 -6.09 -1.09 7.81
C GLY A 143 -6.84 0.17 8.27
N ARG A 144 -6.65 1.32 7.63
CA ARG A 144 -7.29 2.59 8.01
C ARG A 144 -8.80 2.52 7.76
N GLU A 145 -9.61 2.87 8.75
CA GLU A 145 -11.07 3.00 8.65
C GLU A 145 -11.46 4.46 8.40
N GLY A 146 -12.48 4.71 7.58
CA GLY A 146 -12.92 6.08 7.28
C GLY A 146 -14.06 6.22 6.27
N PRO A 147 -14.56 7.45 6.04
CA PRO A 147 -15.72 7.69 5.19
C PRO A 147 -15.42 7.42 3.71
N HIS A 148 -16.32 6.68 3.09
CA HIS A 148 -16.36 6.41 1.65
C HIS A 148 -17.76 6.77 1.17
N CYS A 149 -17.86 7.69 0.21
CA CYS A 149 -19.12 8.32 -0.16
C CYS A 149 -19.35 8.27 -1.66
N VAL A 150 -20.51 7.76 -2.09
CA VAL A 150 -21.02 7.99 -3.45
C VAL A 150 -21.79 9.29 -3.45
N THR A 151 -21.41 10.22 -4.33
CA THR A 151 -22.09 11.51 -4.52
C THR A 151 -22.98 11.55 -5.77
N ARG A 152 -22.70 10.70 -6.76
CA ARG A 152 -23.52 10.55 -7.98
C ARG A 152 -23.52 9.11 -8.48
N VAL A 153 -24.67 8.65 -8.96
CA VAL A 153 -24.82 7.46 -9.80
C VAL A 153 -25.45 7.89 -11.12
N ASP A 154 -24.92 7.41 -12.24
CA ASP A 154 -25.38 7.73 -13.60
C ASP A 154 -25.39 6.44 -14.44
N GLY A 155 -26.53 5.74 -14.43
CA GLY A 155 -26.68 4.41 -15.01
C GLY A 155 -25.70 3.39 -14.41
N ARG A 156 -24.63 3.07 -15.15
CA ARG A 156 -23.55 2.16 -14.73
C ARG A 156 -22.24 2.89 -14.34
N GLN A 157 -22.29 4.21 -14.17
CA GLN A 157 -21.17 5.04 -13.69
C GLN A 157 -21.45 5.56 -12.28
N VAL A 158 -20.40 5.74 -11.49
CA VAL A 158 -20.46 6.22 -10.10
C VAL A 158 -19.34 7.23 -9.87
N GLU A 159 -19.66 8.36 -9.24
CA GLU A 159 -18.69 9.33 -8.75
C GLU A 159 -18.80 9.47 -7.22
N GLY A 160 -17.68 9.73 -6.57
CA GLY A 160 -17.64 9.81 -5.11
C GLY A 160 -16.26 10.11 -4.54
N THR A 161 -16.06 9.80 -3.25
CA THR A 161 -14.76 9.90 -2.57
C THR A 161 -14.42 8.67 -1.72
N LEU A 162 -13.12 8.35 -1.65
CA LEU A 162 -12.52 7.35 -0.76
C LEU A 162 -11.59 8.11 0.20
N PHE A 163 -11.92 8.22 1.48
CA PHE A 163 -11.23 9.12 2.44
C PHE A 163 -11.08 10.58 1.93
N GLY A 164 -12.07 11.08 1.18
CA GLY A 164 -12.02 12.40 0.56
C GLY A 164 -11.26 12.49 -0.76
N ALA A 165 -10.47 11.49 -1.16
CA ALA A 165 -9.88 11.43 -2.49
C ALA A 165 -10.95 11.09 -3.54
N PRO A 166 -11.11 11.86 -4.63
CA PRO A 166 -12.18 11.63 -5.60
C PRO A 166 -11.96 10.33 -6.39
N PHE A 167 -13.04 9.59 -6.63
CA PHE A 167 -13.05 8.40 -7.49
C PHE A 167 -14.14 8.45 -8.56
N ARG A 168 -13.91 7.67 -9.63
CA ARG A 168 -14.91 7.31 -10.64
C ARG A 168 -14.89 5.80 -10.86
N ALA A 169 -16.04 5.15 -10.83
CA ALA A 169 -16.17 3.72 -11.11
C ALA A 169 -17.16 3.47 -12.25
N ARG A 170 -16.91 2.43 -13.06
CA ARG A 170 -17.80 1.98 -14.13
C ARG A 170 -18.05 0.48 -14.01
N TYR A 171 -19.30 0.08 -14.11
CA TYR A 171 -19.79 -1.27 -13.88
C TYR A 171 -20.22 -1.96 -15.18
N GLY A 172 -20.07 -3.28 -15.22
CA GLY A 172 -20.58 -4.14 -16.27
C GLY A 172 -22.07 -4.44 -16.11
N GLU A 173 -22.63 -5.23 -17.02
CA GLU A 173 -24.07 -5.57 -17.01
C GLU A 173 -24.44 -6.49 -15.85
N ALA A 174 -23.50 -7.34 -15.43
CA ALA A 174 -23.61 -8.17 -14.22
C ALA A 174 -23.33 -7.40 -12.91
N GLY A 175 -23.32 -6.06 -12.92
CA GLY A 175 -23.09 -5.22 -11.73
C GLY A 175 -21.68 -5.32 -11.14
N ARG A 176 -20.73 -6.02 -11.79
CA ARG A 176 -19.32 -6.08 -11.35
C ARG A 176 -18.55 -4.86 -11.85
N MET A 177 -17.66 -4.31 -11.04
CA MET A 177 -16.77 -3.20 -11.41
C MET A 177 -15.84 -3.60 -12.56
N GLU A 178 -15.89 -2.86 -13.67
CA GLU A 178 -14.99 -3.02 -14.82
C GLU A 178 -13.80 -2.06 -14.75
N VAL A 179 -14.03 -0.84 -14.26
CA VAL A 179 -13.04 0.25 -14.17
C VAL A 179 -13.20 1.01 -12.86
N LEU A 180 -12.09 1.41 -12.25
CA LEU A 180 -12.03 2.37 -11.14
C LEU A 180 -10.84 3.32 -11.35
N ASP A 181 -11.11 4.62 -11.33
CA ASP A 181 -10.11 5.70 -11.35
C ASP A 181 -10.08 6.40 -9.98
N VAL A 182 -8.90 6.58 -9.39
CA VAL A 182 -8.66 7.26 -8.11
C VAL A 182 -7.39 8.11 -8.22
N GLY A 183 -7.54 9.41 -8.49
CA GLY A 183 -6.40 10.30 -8.76
C GLY A 183 -5.54 9.84 -9.93
N ASP A 184 -4.22 9.67 -9.72
CA ASP A 184 -3.26 9.20 -10.73
C ASP A 184 -3.34 7.67 -10.99
N SER A 185 -4.19 6.95 -10.25
CA SER A 185 -4.30 5.47 -10.27
C SER A 185 -5.57 5.00 -10.99
N ARG A 186 -5.45 3.96 -11.80
CA ARG A 186 -6.54 3.32 -12.54
C ARG A 186 -6.48 1.80 -12.37
N PHE A 187 -7.63 1.18 -12.13
CA PHE A 187 -7.83 -0.26 -12.10
C PHE A 187 -8.78 -0.67 -13.21
N THR A 188 -8.43 -1.67 -14.00
CA THR A 188 -9.27 -2.22 -15.08
C THR A 188 -9.28 -3.74 -15.00
N VAL A 189 -10.42 -4.41 -15.22
CA VAL A 189 -10.49 -5.88 -15.21
C VAL A 189 -9.46 -6.45 -16.19
N ALA A 190 -8.63 -7.38 -15.69
CA ALA A 190 -7.57 -8.02 -16.45
C ALA A 190 -8.14 -9.08 -17.40
N ALA A 191 -7.59 -9.17 -18.61
CA ALA A 191 -7.98 -10.21 -19.55
C ALA A 191 -7.53 -11.62 -19.06
N PRO A 192 -8.23 -12.70 -19.45
CA PRO A 192 -7.80 -14.06 -19.13
C PRO A 192 -6.36 -14.32 -19.60
N GLY A 193 -5.50 -14.74 -18.67
CA GLY A 193 -4.08 -15.00 -18.94
C GLY A 193 -3.18 -13.75 -19.05
N GLU A 194 -3.68 -12.54 -18.82
CA GLU A 194 -2.92 -11.30 -19.01
C GLU A 194 -1.63 -11.23 -18.17
N ARG A 195 -0.50 -11.02 -18.85
CA ARG A 195 0.83 -10.83 -18.27
C ARG A 195 1.29 -9.40 -18.48
N LEU A 196 1.63 -8.72 -17.39
CA LEU A 196 2.23 -7.40 -17.46
C LEU A 196 3.71 -7.50 -17.86
N ARG A 197 4.18 -6.48 -18.57
CA ARG A 197 5.61 -6.19 -18.73
C ARG A 197 6.08 -5.45 -17.48
N THR A 198 7.38 -5.55 -17.16
CA THR A 198 7.98 -4.73 -16.12
C THR A 198 7.86 -3.25 -16.50
N PRO A 199 7.41 -2.35 -15.61
CA PRO A 199 7.36 -0.92 -15.90
C PRO A 199 8.77 -0.32 -16.04
N PRO A 200 8.93 0.83 -16.71
CA PRO A 200 10.20 1.55 -16.74
C PRO A 200 10.69 1.90 -15.33
N GLU A 201 12.01 2.01 -15.19
CA GLU A 201 12.63 2.41 -13.93
C GLU A 201 12.39 3.90 -13.65
N LEU A 202 11.46 4.19 -12.74
CA LEU A 202 10.96 5.53 -12.44
C LEU A 202 12.02 6.50 -11.88
N PHE A 203 13.21 6.00 -11.52
CA PHE A 203 14.26 6.76 -10.84
C PHE A 203 15.67 6.64 -11.47
N ALA A 204 15.84 5.92 -12.58
CA ALA A 204 17.17 5.65 -13.17
C ALA A 204 17.97 6.93 -13.49
N GLN A 205 17.28 7.93 -14.01
CA GLN A 205 17.85 9.24 -14.37
C GLN A 205 18.11 10.13 -13.13
N GLY A 206 17.61 9.75 -11.96
CA GLY A 206 17.51 10.61 -10.79
C GLY A 206 16.61 11.83 -11.04
N LEU A 207 16.70 12.81 -10.15
CA LEU A 207 16.04 14.11 -10.27
C LEU A 207 17.09 15.20 -10.55
N PRO A 208 16.78 16.21 -11.38
CA PRO A 208 17.67 17.33 -11.59
C PRO A 208 17.85 18.12 -10.28
N VAL A 209 19.05 18.65 -10.08
CA VAL A 209 19.41 19.51 -8.95
C VAL A 209 19.73 20.90 -9.49
N GLU A 210 18.98 21.91 -9.05
CA GLU A 210 19.21 23.30 -9.45
C GLU A 210 20.26 23.95 -8.53
N GLY A 211 21.22 24.69 -9.11
CA GLY A 211 22.30 25.34 -8.36
C GLY A 211 23.54 24.46 -8.16
N SER A 212 24.69 25.10 -7.93
CA SER A 212 26.03 24.44 -7.99
C SER A 212 26.68 24.13 -6.64
N HIS A 213 26.28 24.81 -5.56
CA HIS A 213 26.94 24.75 -4.25
C HIS A 213 25.94 24.97 -3.11
N GLY A 214 26.30 24.54 -1.91
CA GLY A 214 25.45 24.67 -0.72
C GLY A 214 24.53 23.47 -0.46
N ALA A 215 23.72 23.58 0.59
CA ALA A 215 22.88 22.50 1.11
C ALA A 215 21.69 22.19 0.19
N LEU A 216 21.35 20.91 0.05
CA LEU A 216 20.17 20.46 -0.69
C LEU A 216 18.89 20.84 0.06
N ALA A 217 17.88 21.26 -0.70
CA ALA A 217 16.56 21.59 -0.20
C ALA A 217 15.49 21.24 -1.26
N LEU A 218 14.23 21.26 -0.83
CA LEU A 218 13.09 21.29 -1.73
C LEU A 218 12.57 22.73 -1.91
N GLU A 219 12.00 22.99 -3.09
CA GLU A 219 11.20 24.17 -3.38
C GLU A 219 9.91 23.79 -4.12
N PRO A 220 8.70 24.12 -3.59
CA PRO A 220 8.45 24.66 -2.26
C PRO A 220 9.01 23.75 -1.15
N PRO A 221 9.38 24.31 0.02
CA PRO A 221 9.90 23.53 1.13
C PRO A 221 8.88 22.51 1.63
N LEU A 222 9.38 21.42 2.18
CA LEU A 222 8.60 20.31 2.72
C LEU A 222 9.23 19.93 4.07
N GLU A 223 8.42 19.95 5.12
CA GLU A 223 8.93 19.75 6.48
C GLU A 223 9.12 18.26 6.79
N VAL A 224 10.34 17.88 7.16
CA VAL A 224 10.64 16.58 7.75
C VAL A 224 10.90 16.80 9.23
N PRO A 225 10.18 16.13 10.15
CA PRO A 225 10.43 16.26 11.58
C PRO A 225 11.89 15.98 11.92
N ALA A 226 12.48 16.76 12.83
CA ALA A 226 13.84 16.49 13.30
C ALA A 226 13.95 15.11 13.97
N ARG A 227 12.93 14.72 14.75
CA ARG A 227 12.86 13.46 15.51
C ARG A 227 11.40 12.98 15.60
N ARG A 228 11.16 11.66 15.56
CA ARG A 228 9.87 11.05 15.94
C ARG A 228 9.75 10.91 17.47
N ALA A 229 8.57 11.17 18.01
CA ALA A 229 8.34 11.24 19.45
C ALA A 229 8.65 9.93 20.21
N ASP A 230 8.48 8.78 19.55
CA ASP A 230 8.67 7.45 20.16
C ASP A 230 10.09 6.88 20.03
N MET A 231 11.05 7.63 19.46
CA MET A 231 12.44 7.19 19.33
C MET A 231 13.15 7.12 20.69
N THR A 232 13.75 5.96 21.00
CA THR A 232 14.54 5.75 22.21
C THR A 232 15.87 6.50 22.11
N PRO A 233 16.30 7.29 23.12
CA PRO A 233 17.63 7.87 23.14
C PRO A 233 18.71 6.77 23.24
N TRP A 234 19.77 6.89 22.44
CA TRP A 234 20.84 5.90 22.33
C TRP A 234 22.22 6.57 22.31
N ASP A 235 23.28 5.75 22.40
CA ASP A 235 24.67 6.18 22.35
C ASP A 235 25.19 6.20 20.91
N ALA A 236 25.99 7.22 20.58
CA ALA A 236 26.53 7.46 19.24
C ALA A 236 27.59 6.41 18.83
N ALA A 237 28.41 5.93 19.77
CA ALA A 237 29.41 4.91 19.48
C ALA A 237 28.74 3.55 19.19
N SER A 238 27.77 3.17 20.03
CA SER A 238 26.93 1.98 19.89
C SER A 238 26.15 1.98 18.56
N ALA A 239 25.58 3.13 18.17
CA ALA A 239 24.90 3.29 16.89
C ALA A 239 25.86 3.12 15.70
N ARG A 240 27.05 3.75 15.74
CA ARG A 240 28.07 3.61 14.68
C ARG A 240 28.60 2.17 14.58
N ALA A 241 28.77 1.49 15.70
CA ALA A 241 29.17 0.08 15.73
C ALA A 241 28.12 -0.84 15.09
N LEU A 242 26.82 -0.57 15.28
CA LEU A 242 25.77 -1.30 14.56
C LEU A 242 25.80 -0.99 13.05
N ALA A 243 25.99 0.26 12.65
CA ALA A 243 26.08 0.63 11.24
C ALA A 243 27.23 -0.12 10.53
N ALA A 244 28.43 -0.12 11.14
CA ALA A 244 29.57 -0.88 10.64
C ALA A 244 29.30 -2.39 10.56
N LYS A 245 28.62 -2.97 11.55
CA LYS A 245 28.21 -4.40 11.51
C LYS A 245 27.22 -4.69 10.37
N VAL A 246 26.26 -3.80 10.11
CA VAL A 246 25.27 -3.97 9.03
C VAL A 246 25.94 -3.83 7.66
N HIS A 247 26.85 -2.87 7.49
CA HIS A 247 27.67 -2.73 6.29
C HIS A 247 28.45 -4.00 5.95
N ALA A 248 29.11 -4.58 6.96
CA ALA A 248 29.87 -5.82 6.80
C ALA A 248 28.99 -7.07 6.56
N ALA A 249 27.67 -6.97 6.75
CA ALA A 249 26.72 -8.06 6.53
C ALA A 249 26.13 -8.08 5.10
N PHE A 250 26.52 -7.14 4.23
CA PHE A 250 26.15 -7.07 2.83
C PHE A 250 27.40 -6.91 1.95
N PRO A 251 28.06 -8.01 1.55
CA PRO A 251 29.21 -7.95 0.64
C PRO A 251 28.80 -7.39 -0.74
N GLU A 252 27.57 -7.68 -1.18
CA GLU A 252 26.96 -7.07 -2.37
C GLU A 252 25.94 -6.00 -1.96
N LYS A 253 26.20 -4.76 -2.37
CA LYS A 253 25.40 -3.57 -2.05
C LYS A 253 24.38 -3.20 -3.14
N GLY A 254 24.24 -4.06 -4.15
CA GLY A 254 23.20 -3.93 -5.18
C GLY A 254 21.80 -4.22 -4.63
N PRO A 255 20.74 -3.91 -5.40
CA PRO A 255 19.37 -4.27 -5.01
C PRO A 255 19.22 -5.78 -4.89
N GLY A 256 18.67 -6.25 -3.77
CA GLY A 256 18.59 -7.69 -3.49
C GLY A 256 17.33 -8.08 -2.73
N ALA A 257 17.20 -9.37 -2.41
CA ALA A 257 16.05 -9.91 -1.68
C ALA A 257 15.83 -9.20 -0.32
N ALA A 258 16.89 -8.70 0.30
CA ALA A 258 16.82 -7.99 1.57
C ALA A 258 16.08 -6.64 1.50
N ASP A 259 16.05 -5.95 0.34
CA ASP A 259 15.32 -4.67 0.20
C ASP A 259 13.79 -4.85 0.30
N TRP A 260 13.31 -6.09 0.16
CA TRP A 260 11.90 -6.46 0.17
C TRP A 260 11.47 -7.20 1.45
N SER A 261 12.43 -7.53 2.31
CA SER A 261 12.25 -8.14 3.64
C SER A 261 11.97 -7.06 4.69
N GLU A 262 10.97 -7.26 5.57
CA GLU A 262 10.59 -6.27 6.59
C GLU A 262 11.70 -5.93 7.59
N ASP A 263 12.65 -6.86 7.81
CA ASP A 263 13.79 -6.68 8.71
C ASP A 263 15.14 -6.69 7.94
N GLY A 264 15.12 -6.41 6.64
CA GLY A 264 16.34 -6.33 5.82
C GLY A 264 17.09 -7.66 5.70
N GLN A 265 16.40 -8.80 5.68
CA GLN A 265 17.06 -10.11 5.69
C GLN A 265 17.35 -10.64 4.29
N GLY A 266 18.64 -10.89 4.03
CA GLY A 266 19.21 -11.50 2.83
C GLY A 266 20.74 -11.39 2.83
N GLU A 267 21.36 -11.81 1.73
CA GLU A 267 22.82 -11.78 1.51
C GLU A 267 23.27 -10.56 0.70
N ALA A 268 22.45 -10.13 -0.26
CA ALA A 268 22.61 -8.89 -1.03
C ALA A 268 21.46 -7.92 -0.72
N GLY A 269 21.75 -6.62 -0.72
CA GLY A 269 20.76 -5.58 -0.49
C GLY A 269 21.33 -4.16 -0.49
N SER A 270 20.50 -3.20 -0.89
CA SER A 270 20.90 -1.79 -1.04
C SER A 270 20.65 -0.95 0.23
N CYS A 271 20.62 0.37 0.08
CA CYS A 271 20.29 1.34 1.12
C CYS A 271 19.05 1.00 1.97
N LEU A 272 17.96 0.54 1.35
CA LEU A 272 16.75 0.19 2.09
C LEU A 272 16.96 -1.08 2.94
N ALA A 273 17.56 -2.12 2.38
CA ALA A 273 17.93 -3.34 3.12
C ALA A 273 18.82 -3.04 4.34
N HIS A 274 19.84 -2.19 4.19
CA HIS A 274 20.72 -1.82 5.28
C HIS A 274 19.99 -0.99 6.35
N ALA A 275 19.16 -0.02 5.96
CA ALA A 275 18.39 0.78 6.91
C ALA A 275 17.39 -0.06 7.72
N LEU A 276 16.71 -1.02 7.07
CA LEU A 276 15.82 -1.98 7.72
C LEU A 276 16.58 -2.95 8.65
N ARG A 277 17.70 -3.54 8.20
CA ARG A 277 18.52 -4.44 9.02
C ARG A 277 19.14 -3.73 10.23
N PHE A 278 19.52 -2.44 10.08
CA PHE A 278 19.92 -1.60 11.20
C PHE A 278 18.79 -1.39 12.19
N ALA A 279 17.59 -1.04 11.72
CA ALA A 279 16.46 -0.80 12.62
C ALA A 279 15.98 -2.08 13.33
N ALA A 280 16.04 -3.24 12.66
CA ALA A 280 15.84 -4.55 13.28
C ALA A 280 16.87 -4.80 14.40
N GLY A 281 18.16 -4.58 14.13
CA GLY A 281 19.22 -4.68 15.13
C GLY A 281 19.10 -3.68 16.29
N ALA A 282 18.65 -2.45 16.04
CA ALA A 282 18.36 -1.50 17.11
C ALA A 282 17.21 -1.99 18.00
N ARG A 283 16.16 -2.54 17.37
CA ARG A 283 14.96 -3.08 18.04
C ARG A 283 15.27 -4.31 18.92
N GLU A 284 16.18 -5.19 18.50
CA GLU A 284 16.73 -6.27 19.36
C GLU A 284 17.32 -5.75 20.68
N ARG A 285 17.81 -4.50 20.68
CA ARG A 285 18.46 -3.84 21.82
C ARG A 285 17.50 -2.93 22.60
N GLY A 286 16.19 -3.01 22.31
CA GLY A 286 15.16 -2.14 22.90
C GLY A 286 15.18 -0.69 22.39
N VAL A 287 15.97 -0.40 21.35
CA VAL A 287 16.13 0.96 20.82
C VAL A 287 15.22 1.17 19.61
N LYS A 288 14.30 2.13 19.71
CA LYS A 288 13.53 2.64 18.57
C LYS A 288 14.32 3.72 17.82
N VAL A 289 14.55 3.47 16.54
CA VAL A 289 15.16 4.41 15.58
C VAL A 289 14.17 4.70 14.45
N ALA A 290 14.41 5.74 13.66
CA ALA A 290 13.56 6.08 12.53
C ALA A 290 14.29 5.81 11.21
N LEU A 291 13.54 5.38 10.19
CA LEU A 291 14.03 5.33 8.82
C LEU A 291 13.89 6.70 8.18
N VAL A 292 14.93 7.17 7.51
CA VAL A 292 14.89 8.36 6.67
C VAL A 292 14.80 7.90 5.22
N HIS A 293 13.67 8.19 4.58
CA HIS A 293 13.59 8.13 3.12
C HIS A 293 13.98 9.49 2.58
N GLY A 294 14.88 9.53 1.59
CA GLY A 294 15.40 10.79 1.08
C GLY A 294 16.10 10.66 -0.26
N LEU A 295 16.86 11.70 -0.60
CA LEU A 295 17.68 11.77 -1.79
C LEU A 295 19.16 11.79 -1.42
N LEU A 296 19.98 11.14 -2.24
CA LEU A 296 21.44 11.24 -2.24
C LEU A 296 21.91 11.88 -3.56
N VAL A 297 22.81 12.85 -3.45
CA VAL A 297 23.60 13.42 -4.56
C VAL A 297 25.06 13.02 -4.37
N VAL A 298 25.62 12.36 -5.36
CA VAL A 298 27.05 11.98 -5.44
C VAL A 298 27.68 12.79 -6.57
N ASP A 299 28.88 13.32 -6.35
CA ASP A 299 29.73 14.02 -7.34
C ASP A 299 29.03 15.10 -8.19
N GLY A 300 28.05 15.80 -7.60
CA GLY A 300 27.27 16.84 -8.28
C GLY A 300 26.26 16.33 -9.31
N GLY A 301 26.06 15.01 -9.41
CA GLY A 301 25.08 14.37 -10.28
C GLY A 301 23.61 14.56 -9.85
N PRO A 302 22.67 13.87 -10.52
CA PRO A 302 21.26 13.96 -10.19
C PRO A 302 20.95 13.33 -8.83
N ALA A 303 19.95 13.85 -8.15
CA ALA A 303 19.50 13.37 -6.85
C ALA A 303 18.75 12.03 -7.00
N ARG A 304 19.28 10.95 -6.44
CA ARG A 304 18.71 9.60 -6.53
C ARG A 304 18.06 9.16 -5.21
N PRO A 305 17.05 8.27 -5.23
CA PRO A 305 16.45 7.72 -4.02
C PRO A 305 17.48 7.03 -3.12
N HIS A 306 17.43 7.36 -1.83
CA HIS A 306 18.29 6.79 -0.81
C HIS A 306 17.50 6.54 0.48
N ALA A 307 18.04 5.66 1.32
CA ALA A 307 17.47 5.33 2.62
C ALA A 307 18.59 5.19 3.64
N TRP A 308 18.43 5.86 4.78
CA TRP A 308 19.38 5.81 5.89
C TRP A 308 18.61 5.82 7.22
N VAL A 309 19.32 5.83 8.35
CA VAL A 309 18.68 5.80 9.68
C VAL A 309 18.97 7.07 10.48
N ARG A 310 17.98 7.48 11.27
CA ARG A 310 18.12 8.54 12.28
C ARG A 310 17.99 7.96 13.67
N VAL A 311 18.94 8.31 14.54
CA VAL A 311 19.03 7.89 15.94
C VAL A 311 18.82 9.11 16.84
N ALA A 312 18.02 8.97 17.89
CA ALA A 312 17.93 9.99 18.94
C ALA A 312 19.10 9.84 19.90
N LEU A 313 19.81 10.92 20.24
CA LEU A 313 20.99 10.83 21.11
C LEU A 313 20.63 11.01 22.58
N ALA A 314 21.29 10.24 23.46
CA ALA A 314 21.12 10.32 24.92
C ALA A 314 21.45 11.70 25.52
N ARG A 315 22.30 12.50 24.84
CA ARG A 315 22.65 13.88 25.24
C ARG A 315 21.79 14.96 24.56
N GLY A 316 20.68 14.57 23.92
CA GLY A 316 19.85 15.46 23.11
C GLY A 316 20.31 15.53 21.65
N GLY A 317 19.42 16.00 20.78
CA GLY A 317 19.63 16.01 19.32
C GLY A 317 19.49 14.62 18.68
N THR A 318 19.93 14.52 17.43
CA THR A 318 19.86 13.30 16.60
C THR A 318 21.15 13.09 15.82
N LEU A 319 21.40 11.84 15.44
CA LEU A 319 22.50 11.42 14.58
C LEU A 319 21.95 10.63 13.40
N ASP A 320 22.28 11.06 12.18
CA ASP A 320 21.99 10.31 10.96
C ASP A 320 23.20 9.44 10.61
N LEU A 321 22.94 8.20 10.19
CA LEU A 321 23.94 7.22 9.77
C LEU A 321 23.48 6.56 8.49
N ASP A 322 24.35 6.51 7.47
CA ASP A 322 24.17 5.67 6.29
C ASP A 322 24.91 4.34 6.51
N PRO A 323 24.21 3.22 6.81
CA PRO A 323 24.85 1.92 6.96
C PRO A 323 25.37 1.31 5.65
N THR A 324 24.99 1.80 4.46
CA THR A 324 25.42 1.24 3.15
C THR A 324 26.74 1.82 2.67
N SER A 325 26.96 3.12 2.87
CA SER A 325 28.25 3.76 2.56
C SER A 325 29.20 3.80 3.76
N LEU A 326 28.67 4.03 4.97
CA LEU A 326 29.38 4.55 6.15
C LEU A 326 29.92 5.99 5.99
N ASP A 327 29.55 6.68 4.91
CA ASP A 327 29.88 8.09 4.71
C ASP A 327 29.13 8.99 5.69
N ALA A 328 29.61 10.23 5.82
CA ALA A 328 28.89 11.25 6.57
C ALA A 328 27.59 11.64 5.85
N VAL A 329 26.46 11.48 6.53
CA VAL A 329 25.19 12.12 6.14
C VAL A 329 25.36 13.63 6.33
N ARG A 330 25.46 14.37 5.23
CA ARG A 330 25.71 15.82 5.20
C ARG A 330 24.65 16.55 4.37
N PRO A 331 24.23 17.79 4.72
CA PRO A 331 23.20 18.52 3.97
C PRO A 331 23.53 18.81 2.50
N ASP A 332 24.80 18.80 2.08
CA ASP A 332 25.21 19.02 0.69
C ASP A 332 25.08 17.77 -0.20
N THR A 333 24.94 16.57 0.39
CA THR A 333 24.73 15.30 -0.33
C THR A 333 23.42 14.61 0.01
N HIS A 334 22.85 14.81 1.19
CA HIS A 334 21.63 14.14 1.65
C HIS A 334 20.49 15.13 1.87
N LEU A 335 19.33 14.86 1.26
CA LEU A 335 18.09 15.61 1.45
C LEU A 335 16.99 14.68 1.98
N PRO A 336 16.59 14.76 3.26
CA PRO A 336 15.52 13.93 3.78
C PRO A 336 14.18 14.32 3.13
N LEU A 337 13.34 13.33 2.83
CA LEU A 337 11.96 13.50 2.34
C LEU A 337 10.93 13.06 3.37
N ALA A 338 11.18 12.00 4.14
CA ALA A 338 10.27 11.52 5.20
C ALA A 338 11.04 10.87 6.35
N LEU A 339 10.43 10.84 7.53
CA LEU A 339 10.97 10.21 8.74
C LEU A 339 9.94 9.24 9.31
N GLU A 340 10.15 7.95 9.06
CA GLU A 340 9.14 6.88 9.19
C GLU A 340 9.46 5.89 10.31
N ASP A 341 8.57 4.92 10.54
CA ASP A 341 8.89 3.70 11.29
C ASP A 341 9.58 2.65 10.41
N ALA A 342 10.31 1.75 11.06
CA ALA A 342 10.87 0.57 10.42
C ALA A 342 9.79 -0.49 10.14
N LYS A 343 8.65 -0.44 10.85
CA LYS A 343 7.54 -1.38 10.69
C LYS A 343 6.33 -0.74 10.00
N GLY A 344 5.69 -1.52 9.13
CA GLY A 344 4.44 -1.16 8.47
C GLY A 344 4.65 -0.49 7.11
N PRO A 345 3.60 0.13 6.54
CA PRO A 345 3.69 0.86 5.29
C PRO A 345 4.17 2.30 5.52
N ALA A 346 5.30 2.67 4.93
CA ALA A 346 5.80 4.05 4.87
C ALA A 346 4.95 4.91 3.91
N LEU A 347 3.70 5.19 4.31
CA LEU A 347 2.69 5.84 3.49
C LEU A 347 3.01 7.32 3.24
N GLU A 348 3.60 8.01 4.21
CA GLU A 348 3.99 9.41 4.06
C GLU A 348 5.19 9.53 3.12
N ALA A 349 6.21 8.67 3.28
CA ALA A 349 7.30 8.58 2.33
C ALA A 349 6.80 8.30 0.91
N GLY A 350 5.88 7.34 0.75
CA GLY A 350 5.24 7.05 -0.54
C GLY A 350 4.52 8.26 -1.15
N ALA A 351 3.70 8.96 -0.36
CA ALA A 351 2.97 10.14 -0.81
C ALA A 351 3.91 11.30 -1.22
N ARG A 352 4.98 11.53 -0.44
CA ARG A 352 5.99 12.57 -0.70
C ARG A 352 6.85 12.22 -1.93
N TRP A 353 7.22 10.96 -2.12
CA TRP A 353 7.86 10.47 -3.36
C TRP A 353 6.96 10.68 -4.59
N LEU A 354 5.68 10.34 -4.49
CA LEU A 354 4.73 10.55 -5.57
C LEU A 354 4.57 12.05 -5.89
N ALA A 355 4.49 12.92 -4.88
CA ALA A 355 4.44 14.37 -5.05
C ALA A 355 5.65 14.93 -5.81
N LEU A 356 6.85 14.49 -5.41
CA LEU A 356 8.12 14.83 -6.05
C LEU A 356 8.15 14.38 -7.53
N LEU A 357 7.69 13.16 -7.83
CA LEU A 357 7.50 12.67 -9.21
C LEU A 357 6.39 13.38 -10.01
N ARG A 358 5.63 14.33 -9.43
CA ARG A 358 4.73 15.23 -10.17
C ARG A 358 5.36 16.59 -10.49
N GLY A 359 6.59 16.84 -10.07
CA GLY A 359 7.18 18.18 -10.07
C GLY A 359 6.55 19.12 -9.04
N ALA A 360 5.82 18.60 -8.04
CA ALA A 360 5.25 19.43 -6.97
C ALA A 360 6.32 20.02 -6.02
N HIS A 361 7.54 19.47 -6.09
CA HIS A 361 8.75 20.03 -5.49
C HIS A 361 9.91 19.90 -6.50
N ARG A 362 10.83 20.85 -6.46
CA ARG A 362 12.10 20.85 -7.20
C ARG A 362 13.23 20.61 -6.21
N VAL A 363 14.29 19.91 -6.62
CA VAL A 363 15.50 19.75 -5.78
C VAL A 363 16.45 20.90 -6.11
N VAL A 364 16.79 21.70 -5.10
CA VAL A 364 17.62 22.90 -5.26
C VAL A 364 18.78 22.87 -4.27
N ARG A 365 19.87 23.57 -4.57
CA ARG A 365 20.90 23.92 -3.59
C ARG A 365 20.67 25.34 -3.07
N ARG A 366 20.77 25.51 -1.76
CA ARG A 366 20.75 26.81 -1.07
C ARG A 366 22.16 27.13 -0.57
N PRO A 367 22.71 28.32 -0.88
CA PRO A 367 24.06 28.72 -0.47
C PRO A 367 24.21 28.80 1.06
#